data_AF-A0A1R0L0F1-F1
#
_entry.id   AF-A0A1R0L0F1-F1
#
_cell.length_a   1.000
_cell.length_b   1.000
_cell.length_c   1.000
_cell.angle_alpha   90.00
_cell.angle_beta   90.00
_cell.angle_gamma   90.00
#
_symmetry.space_group_name_H-M   'P 1'
#
loop_
_entity.id
_entity.type
_entity.pdbx_description
1 polymer ?
#
loop_
_entity_poly.entity_id
_entity_poly.type
_entity_poly.pdbx_seq_one_letter_code
_entity_poly.pdbx_strand_id
1 'polypeptide(L)'
;MAYDFEALLQTVKDKQWSLADIDWDAPGAETMTGELRAKMRPFMADLVWIEHVGARGFASLAKKAPTPVIQEIYRYFHAEEQKHANAELALMKRWGMLDEDSSMPEPNINVKLAIKVLDDHGDSMPLTALATLIPLLECALDGALVKFLLDEVSDPVCHQVFRHINSDESRHITADFEVLELIGAGSTHKLLTESIGSLRPQVVLGLIVVFVPLINKMRDNIVAMGLPEKKLYNAVKRFSTIGGRGEFTKRIPAYHVLKAQAAMIVDRSHVYHRLLADPMVKVTRLIPARLLGKPQSWTEEITHEPVAS
;
A
#
# COMPACT_ATOMS: atom_id res chain seq x y z
N MET A 1 4.40 -28.17 -0.16
CA MET A 1 5.10 -27.45 -1.24
C MET A 1 6.27 -26.73 -0.63
N ALA A 2 7.46 -26.83 -1.20
CA ALA A 2 8.56 -25.93 -0.86
C ALA A 2 8.47 -24.75 -1.82
N TYR A 3 8.32 -23.54 -1.27
CA TYR A 3 8.30 -22.30 -2.05
C TYR A 3 9.70 -22.04 -2.62
N ASP A 4 9.80 -21.75 -3.92
CA ASP A 4 11.07 -21.45 -4.56
C ASP A 4 11.32 -19.94 -4.58
N PHE A 5 11.73 -19.42 -3.42
CA PHE A 5 12.04 -17.99 -3.28
C PHE A 5 13.26 -17.56 -4.11
N GLU A 6 14.15 -18.48 -4.50
CA GLU A 6 15.28 -18.16 -5.37
C GLU A 6 14.81 -17.89 -6.79
N ALA A 7 13.93 -18.75 -7.32
CA ALA A 7 13.28 -18.53 -8.62
C ALA A 7 12.42 -17.26 -8.61
N LEU A 8 11.73 -16.97 -7.50
CA LEU A 8 10.98 -15.73 -7.33
C LEU A 8 11.91 -14.51 -7.35
N LEU A 9 13.00 -14.54 -6.58
CA LEU A 9 14.00 -13.46 -6.55
C LEU A 9 14.62 -13.24 -7.94
N GLN A 10 14.93 -14.30 -8.66
CA GLN A 10 15.43 -14.20 -10.03
C GLN A 10 14.38 -13.55 -10.95
N THR A 11 13.11 -13.95 -10.83
CA THR A 11 12.02 -13.33 -11.59
C THR A 11 11.86 -11.84 -11.29
N VAL A 12 12.03 -11.44 -10.02
CA VAL A 12 12.03 -10.01 -9.62
C VAL A 12 13.18 -9.27 -10.30
N LYS A 13 14.40 -9.82 -10.28
CA LYS A 13 15.59 -9.25 -10.93
C LYS A 13 15.41 -9.11 -12.44
N ASP A 14 14.90 -10.14 -13.10
CA ASP A 14 14.77 -10.18 -14.56
C ASP A 14 13.69 -9.23 -15.10
N LYS A 15 12.72 -8.85 -14.25
CA LYS A 15 11.59 -7.98 -14.63
C LYS A 15 11.74 -6.54 -14.19
N GLN A 16 12.93 -6.14 -13.73
CA GLN A 16 13.20 -4.74 -13.44
C GLN A 16 12.99 -3.87 -14.68
N TRP A 17 12.52 -2.65 -14.45
CA TRP A 17 12.22 -1.63 -15.43
C TRP A 17 12.59 -0.26 -14.86
N SER A 18 12.86 0.71 -15.73
CA SER A 18 13.20 2.07 -15.33
C SER A 18 12.21 3.10 -15.87
N LEU A 19 12.04 4.21 -15.14
CA LEU A 19 11.31 5.38 -15.64
C LEU A 19 11.99 5.97 -16.89
N ALA A 20 13.31 5.82 -17.04
CA ALA A 20 14.05 6.31 -18.19
C ALA A 20 13.68 5.59 -19.50
N ASP A 21 13.12 4.38 -19.41
CA ASP A 21 12.68 3.60 -20.58
C ASP A 21 11.28 4.01 -21.09
N ILE A 22 10.62 4.94 -20.39
CA ILE A 22 9.29 5.42 -20.73
C ILE A 22 9.40 6.72 -21.52
N ASP A 23 8.73 6.80 -22.67
CA ASP A 23 8.58 8.03 -23.43
C ASP A 23 7.55 8.95 -22.76
N TRP A 24 8.02 9.77 -21.83
CA TRP A 24 7.21 10.72 -21.07
C TRP A 24 6.67 11.89 -21.90
N ASP A 25 7.16 12.07 -23.14
CA ASP A 25 6.70 13.11 -24.07
C ASP A 25 5.70 12.57 -25.11
N ALA A 26 5.40 11.26 -25.09
CA ALA A 26 4.42 10.66 -25.97
C ALA A 26 3.04 11.36 -25.87
N PRO A 27 2.20 11.34 -26.91
CA PRO A 27 0.87 11.96 -26.89
C PRO A 27 -0.06 11.38 -25.80
N GLY A 28 -1.06 12.15 -25.39
CA GLY A 28 -2.16 11.69 -24.54
C GLY A 28 -2.31 12.42 -23.20
N ALA A 29 -1.34 13.24 -22.80
CA ALA A 29 -1.47 14.11 -21.63
C ALA A 29 -2.66 15.09 -21.78
N GLU A 30 -2.97 15.48 -23.01
CA GLU A 30 -4.10 16.35 -23.35
C GLU A 30 -5.47 15.73 -23.06
N THR A 31 -5.55 14.41 -22.90
CA THR A 31 -6.79 13.72 -22.49
C THR A 31 -7.17 14.05 -21.05
N MET A 32 -6.23 14.52 -20.24
CA MET A 32 -6.45 14.98 -18.87
C MET A 32 -7.01 16.42 -18.85
N THR A 33 -8.33 16.53 -19.03
CA THR A 33 -9.04 17.82 -18.97
C THR A 33 -8.83 18.54 -17.64
N GLY A 34 -9.04 19.86 -17.60
CA GLY A 34 -8.90 20.63 -16.35
C GLY A 34 -9.79 20.10 -15.22
N GLU A 35 -11.01 19.68 -15.54
CA GLU A 35 -11.95 19.10 -14.59
C GLU A 35 -11.47 17.73 -14.08
N LEU A 36 -11.05 16.84 -14.99
CA LEU A 36 -10.54 15.52 -14.60
C LEU A 36 -9.27 15.65 -13.75
N ARG A 37 -8.39 16.60 -14.08
CA ARG A 37 -7.19 16.87 -13.29
C ARG A 37 -7.51 17.33 -11.89
N ALA A 38 -8.43 18.28 -11.74
CA ALA A 38 -8.87 18.75 -10.43
C ALA A 38 -9.52 17.64 -9.60
N LYS A 39 -10.31 16.75 -10.23
CA LYS A 39 -10.92 15.58 -9.60
C LYS A 39 -9.86 14.57 -9.13
N MET A 40 -8.84 14.30 -9.95
CA MET A 40 -7.85 13.24 -9.70
C MET A 40 -6.66 13.68 -8.83
N ARG A 41 -6.34 14.98 -8.76
CA ARG A 41 -5.17 15.48 -8.01
C ARG A 41 -5.11 15.01 -6.54
N PRO A 42 -6.19 15.08 -5.74
CA PRO A 42 -6.14 14.59 -4.35
C PRO A 42 -5.89 13.08 -4.26
N PHE A 43 -6.42 12.32 -5.22
CA PHE A 43 -6.22 10.88 -5.29
C PHE A 43 -4.78 10.52 -5.64
N MET A 44 -4.22 11.13 -6.69
CA MET A 44 -2.84 10.91 -7.10
C MET A 44 -1.86 11.32 -5.99
N ALA A 45 -2.14 12.44 -5.31
CA ALA A 45 -1.36 12.85 -4.15
C ALA A 45 -1.35 11.76 -3.07
N ASP A 46 -2.53 11.26 -2.68
CA ASP A 46 -2.61 10.18 -1.68
C ASP A 46 -1.92 8.90 -2.17
N LEU A 47 -2.03 8.55 -3.46
CA LEU A 47 -1.47 7.32 -4.05
C LEU A 47 0.06 7.29 -3.95
N VAL A 48 0.74 8.38 -4.34
CA VAL A 48 2.21 8.51 -4.23
C VAL A 48 2.70 8.23 -2.80
N TRP A 49 1.95 8.72 -1.81
CA TRP A 49 2.31 8.50 -0.40
C TRP A 49 1.96 7.11 0.11
N ILE A 50 0.99 6.43 -0.50
CA ILE A 50 0.64 5.05 -0.14
C ILE A 50 1.73 4.10 -0.63
N GLU A 51 2.25 4.27 -1.86
CA GLU A 51 3.39 3.48 -2.33
C GLU A 51 4.59 3.69 -1.40
N HIS A 52 4.79 4.93 -0.94
CA HIS A 52 5.82 5.23 0.06
C HIS A 52 5.60 4.52 1.42
N VAL A 53 4.35 4.36 1.85
CA VAL A 53 3.99 3.55 3.02
C VAL A 53 4.30 2.06 2.78
N GLY A 54 4.03 1.55 1.57
CA GLY A 54 4.41 0.19 1.14
C GLY A 54 5.92 -0.02 1.22
N ALA A 55 6.68 0.90 0.62
CA ALA A 55 8.14 0.95 0.65
C ALA A 55 8.68 0.83 2.08
N ARG A 56 8.20 1.69 2.99
CA ARG A 56 8.57 1.66 4.40
C ARG A 56 8.17 0.35 5.07
N GLY A 57 7.02 -0.23 4.71
CA GLY A 57 6.55 -1.53 5.20
C GLY A 57 7.51 -2.65 4.85
N PHE A 58 7.93 -2.74 3.59
CA PHE A 58 8.92 -3.72 3.14
C PHE A 58 10.29 -3.53 3.77
N ALA A 59 10.74 -2.28 3.97
CA ALA A 59 11.97 -2.02 4.71
C ALA A 59 11.92 -2.59 6.14
N SER A 60 10.76 -2.50 6.82
CA SER A 60 10.57 -3.13 8.13
C SER A 60 10.48 -4.65 8.08
N LEU A 61 9.92 -5.23 7.00
CA LEU A 61 9.88 -6.68 6.79
C LEU A 61 11.27 -7.25 6.49
N ALA A 62 12.08 -6.57 5.68
CA ALA A 62 13.45 -6.98 5.35
C ALA A 62 14.32 -7.15 6.60
N LYS A 63 14.13 -6.31 7.64
CA LYS A 63 14.83 -6.42 8.92
C LYS A 63 14.46 -7.68 9.72
N LYS A 64 13.28 -8.27 9.45
CA LYS A 64 12.70 -9.39 10.19
C LYS A 64 12.51 -10.64 9.32
N ALA A 65 13.02 -10.61 8.09
CA ALA A 65 12.78 -11.63 7.09
C ALA A 65 13.21 -13.02 7.59
N PRO A 66 12.43 -14.09 7.33
CA PRO A 66 12.74 -15.44 7.81
C PRO A 66 14.03 -16.04 7.21
N THR A 67 14.44 -15.59 6.01
CA THR A 67 15.63 -16.08 5.30
C THR A 67 16.35 -14.92 4.61
N PRO A 68 17.64 -15.08 4.27
CA PRO A 68 18.39 -14.08 3.49
C PRO A 68 17.76 -13.80 2.11
N VAL A 69 17.21 -14.82 1.45
CA VAL A 69 16.55 -14.68 0.14
C VAL A 69 15.30 -13.80 0.24
N ILE A 70 14.46 -14.04 1.25
CA ILE A 70 13.27 -13.21 1.50
C ILE A 70 13.67 -11.79 1.90
N GLN A 71 14.77 -11.64 2.66
CA GLN A 71 15.30 -10.31 2.96
C GLN A 71 15.67 -9.55 1.70
N GLU A 72 16.30 -10.21 0.73
CA GLU A 72 16.68 -9.60 -0.54
C GLU A 72 15.46 -9.27 -1.39
N ILE A 73 14.47 -10.16 -1.47
CA ILE A 73 13.17 -9.89 -2.12
C ILE A 73 12.54 -8.62 -1.55
N TYR A 74 12.45 -8.48 -0.22
CA TYR A 74 11.88 -7.28 0.40
C TYR A 74 12.70 -6.01 0.17
N ARG A 75 14.01 -6.11 -0.06
CA ARG A 75 14.80 -4.93 -0.49
C ARG A 75 14.46 -4.51 -1.92
N TYR A 76 14.24 -5.48 -2.81
CA TYR A 76 13.73 -5.18 -4.15
C TYR A 76 12.33 -4.59 -4.11
N PHE A 77 11.41 -5.15 -3.32
CA PHE A 77 10.06 -4.61 -3.19
C PHE A 77 10.05 -3.20 -2.63
N HIS A 78 10.87 -2.92 -1.60
CA HIS A 78 11.09 -1.56 -1.12
C HIS A 78 11.51 -0.59 -2.25
N ALA A 79 12.45 -1.00 -3.11
CA ALA A 79 12.90 -0.18 -4.24
C ALA A 79 11.84 -0.07 -5.36
N GLU A 80 11.07 -1.12 -5.62
CA GLU A 80 9.97 -1.12 -6.58
C GLU A 80 8.88 -0.13 -6.14
N GLU A 81 8.50 -0.12 -4.86
CA GLU A 81 7.51 0.82 -4.31
C GLU A 81 7.98 2.29 -4.38
N GLN A 82 9.26 2.56 -4.11
CA GLN A 82 9.83 3.89 -4.33
C GLN A 82 9.74 4.30 -5.80
N LYS A 83 10.01 3.36 -6.70
CA LYS A 83 9.92 3.58 -8.16
C LYS A 83 8.47 3.80 -8.60
N HIS A 84 7.49 3.14 -7.97
CA HIS A 84 6.06 3.38 -8.22
C HIS A 84 5.69 4.80 -7.81
N ALA A 85 6.06 5.23 -6.60
CA ALA A 85 5.86 6.61 -6.14
C ALA A 85 6.47 7.65 -7.09
N ASN A 86 7.70 7.41 -7.57
CA ASN A 86 8.36 8.29 -8.54
C ASN A 86 7.61 8.34 -9.88
N ALA A 87 7.14 7.19 -10.38
CA ALA A 87 6.42 7.11 -11.65
C ALA A 87 5.06 7.83 -11.57
N GLU A 88 4.36 7.72 -10.44
CA GLU A 88 3.12 8.43 -10.18
C GLU A 88 3.33 9.93 -10.04
N LEU A 89 4.42 10.35 -9.39
CA LEU A 89 4.79 11.76 -9.31
C LEU A 89 5.15 12.34 -10.68
N ALA A 90 5.84 11.56 -11.52
CA ALA A 90 6.12 11.92 -12.90
C ALA A 90 4.83 12.05 -13.75
N LEU A 91 3.83 11.18 -13.54
CA LEU A 91 2.50 11.34 -14.14
C LEU A 91 1.81 12.62 -13.65
N MET A 92 1.85 12.92 -12.35
CA MET A 92 1.32 14.17 -11.80
C MET A 92 1.98 15.39 -12.43
N LYS A 93 3.31 15.38 -12.62
CA LYS A 93 4.03 16.45 -13.33
C LYS A 93 3.57 16.58 -14.77
N ARG A 94 3.52 15.47 -15.50
CA ARG A 94 3.07 15.40 -16.91
C ARG A 94 1.68 16.00 -17.11
N TRP A 95 0.78 15.80 -16.14
CA TRP A 95 -0.57 16.37 -16.19
C TRP A 95 -0.67 17.80 -15.65
N GLY A 96 0.41 18.36 -15.11
CA GLY A 96 0.41 19.69 -14.49
C GLY A 96 -0.40 19.73 -13.18
N MET A 97 -0.30 18.66 -12.37
CA MET A 97 -0.93 18.58 -11.05
C MET A 97 -0.02 19.02 -9.90
N LEU A 98 1.28 19.16 -10.15
CA LEU A 98 2.24 19.64 -9.16
C LEU A 98 2.26 21.16 -9.11
N ASP A 99 2.64 21.71 -7.95
CA ASP A 99 2.78 23.15 -7.76
C ASP A 99 4.02 23.68 -8.53
N GLU A 100 4.22 25.01 -8.57
CA GLU A 100 5.26 25.65 -9.39
C GLU A 100 6.69 25.15 -9.12
N ASP A 101 6.95 24.66 -7.89
CA ASP A 101 8.23 24.09 -7.48
C ASP A 101 8.35 22.59 -7.79
N SER A 102 7.34 21.98 -8.39
CA SER A 102 7.22 20.53 -8.62
C SER A 102 7.46 19.70 -7.34
N SER A 103 7.10 20.26 -6.18
CA SER A 103 7.26 19.60 -4.90
C SER A 103 6.29 18.42 -4.73
N MET A 104 6.66 17.51 -3.82
CA MET A 104 5.80 16.41 -3.39
C MET A 104 4.47 16.95 -2.87
N PRO A 105 3.33 16.48 -3.40
CA PRO A 105 2.03 16.98 -2.97
C PRO A 105 1.78 16.62 -1.50
N GLU A 106 1.10 17.48 -0.76
CA GLU A 106 0.81 17.20 0.65
C GLU A 106 -0.26 16.09 0.78
N PRO A 107 0.01 15.00 1.53
CA PRO A 107 -0.96 13.93 1.72
C PRO A 107 -2.10 14.36 2.64
N ASN A 108 -3.21 13.62 2.57
CA ASN A 108 -4.26 13.77 3.57
C ASN A 108 -3.75 13.41 4.99
N ILE A 109 -4.43 13.95 6.02
CA ILE A 109 -4.01 13.81 7.42
C ILE A 109 -3.92 12.34 7.90
N ASN A 110 -4.75 11.44 7.38
CA ASN A 110 -4.72 10.04 7.78
C ASN A 110 -3.51 9.31 7.17
N VAL A 111 -3.13 9.66 5.93
CA VAL A 111 -1.90 9.17 5.30
C VAL A 111 -0.68 9.69 6.06
N LYS A 112 -0.65 10.97 6.44
CA LYS A 112 0.41 11.52 7.32
C LYS A 112 0.55 10.75 8.64
N LEU A 113 -0.58 10.41 9.25
CA LEU A 113 -0.60 9.65 10.49
C LEU A 113 -0.09 8.21 10.28
N ALA A 114 -0.42 7.60 9.14
CA ALA A 114 0.06 6.27 8.72
C ALA A 114 1.57 6.24 8.57
N ILE A 115 2.12 7.19 7.83
CA ILE A 115 3.57 7.40 7.68
C ILE A 115 4.19 7.49 9.07
N LYS A 116 3.80 8.50 9.87
CA LYS A 116 4.37 8.74 11.19
C LYS A 116 4.40 7.50 12.09
N VAL A 117 3.30 6.74 12.16
CA VAL A 117 3.26 5.53 12.99
C VAL A 117 4.16 4.43 12.44
N LEU A 118 4.19 4.23 11.13
CA LEU A 118 5.05 3.23 10.53
C LEU A 118 6.53 3.58 10.72
N ASP A 119 6.86 4.86 10.78
CA ASP A 119 8.21 5.32 11.02
C ASP A 119 8.66 5.13 12.46
N ASP A 120 7.85 5.63 13.38
CA ASP A 120 8.14 5.59 14.82
C ASP A 120 8.12 4.13 15.33
N HIS A 121 7.31 3.26 14.71
CA HIS A 121 7.00 1.95 15.29
C HIS A 121 7.13 0.74 14.36
N GLY A 122 7.21 0.91 13.03
CA GLY A 122 7.24 -0.20 12.07
C GLY A 122 8.32 -1.24 12.36
N ASP A 123 9.51 -0.80 12.76
CA ASP A 123 10.62 -1.70 13.08
C ASP A 123 10.38 -2.52 14.35
N SER A 124 9.53 -2.03 15.26
CA SER A 124 9.15 -2.72 16.49
C SER A 124 7.88 -3.58 16.36
N MET A 125 7.15 -3.44 15.25
CA MET A 125 5.94 -4.23 15.02
C MET A 125 6.29 -5.71 14.82
N PRO A 126 5.47 -6.64 15.35
CA PRO A 126 5.62 -8.08 15.13
C PRO A 126 5.64 -8.43 13.65
N LEU A 127 6.42 -9.46 13.29
CA LEU A 127 6.51 -9.94 11.92
C LEU A 127 5.14 -10.39 11.42
N THR A 128 4.39 -11.13 12.22
CA THR A 128 3.06 -11.63 11.82
C THR A 128 2.06 -10.51 11.57
N ALA A 129 2.19 -9.38 12.27
CA ALA A 129 1.34 -8.21 12.06
C ALA A 129 1.65 -7.58 10.70
N LEU A 130 2.91 -7.23 10.44
CA LEU A 130 3.32 -6.60 9.18
C LEU A 130 3.11 -7.52 7.97
N ALA A 131 3.55 -8.78 8.06
CA ALA A 131 3.45 -9.76 6.97
C ALA A 131 2.01 -10.14 6.63
N THR A 132 1.04 -9.80 7.49
CA THR A 132 -0.39 -9.94 7.18
C THR A 132 -0.98 -8.63 6.65
N LEU A 133 -0.51 -7.49 7.18
CA LEU A 133 -1.04 -6.17 6.85
C LEU A 133 -0.69 -5.73 5.43
N ILE A 134 0.56 -5.94 5.01
CA ILE A 134 1.06 -5.53 3.69
C ILE A 134 0.31 -6.22 2.55
N PRO A 135 0.12 -7.56 2.53
CA PRO A 135 -0.64 -8.19 1.44
C PRO A 135 -2.14 -7.79 1.42
N LEU A 136 -2.70 -7.35 2.56
CA LEU A 136 -4.04 -6.76 2.58
C LEU A 136 -4.06 -5.39 1.88
N LEU A 137 -3.04 -4.57 2.11
CA LEU A 137 -2.88 -3.27 1.47
C LEU A 137 -2.66 -3.40 -0.03
N GLU A 138 -1.74 -4.26 -0.48
CA GLU A 138 -1.50 -4.54 -1.90
C GLU A 138 -2.76 -5.03 -2.60
N CYS A 139 -3.49 -5.99 -2.00
CA CYS A 139 -4.74 -6.46 -2.56
C CYS A 139 -5.78 -5.33 -2.72
N ALA A 140 -5.80 -4.36 -1.78
CA ALA A 140 -6.67 -3.19 -1.84
C ALA A 140 -6.24 -2.20 -2.93
N LEU A 141 -4.94 -1.95 -3.07
CA LEU A 141 -4.32 -1.08 -4.08
C LEU A 141 -4.55 -1.61 -5.50
N ASP A 142 -4.04 -2.79 -5.83
CA ASP A 142 -4.19 -3.45 -7.14
C ASP A 142 -5.68 -3.72 -7.47
N GLY A 143 -6.45 -4.15 -6.48
CA GLY A 143 -7.82 -4.60 -6.69
C GLY A 143 -8.83 -3.50 -6.98
N ALA A 144 -8.61 -2.29 -6.48
CA ALA A 144 -9.58 -1.20 -6.54
C ALA A 144 -9.00 0.14 -6.98
N LEU A 145 -7.85 0.55 -6.44
CA LEU A 145 -7.27 1.87 -6.68
C LEU A 145 -6.71 2.00 -8.10
N VAL A 146 -5.87 1.06 -8.52
CA VAL A 146 -5.29 1.09 -9.88
C VAL A 146 -6.36 0.91 -10.96
N LYS A 147 -7.31 -0.01 -10.73
CA LYS A 147 -8.45 -0.22 -11.66
C LYS A 147 -9.43 0.94 -11.70
N PHE A 148 -9.40 1.85 -10.73
CA PHE A 148 -10.13 3.10 -10.84
C PHE A 148 -9.44 4.02 -11.82
N LEU A 149 -8.15 4.24 -11.59
CA LEU A 149 -7.33 5.17 -12.35
C LEU A 149 -7.32 4.79 -13.83
N LEU A 150 -7.15 3.50 -14.15
CA LEU A 150 -7.12 3.01 -15.53
C LEU A 150 -8.49 3.07 -16.25
N ASP A 151 -9.58 3.12 -15.51
CA ASP A 151 -10.92 3.28 -16.09
C ASP A 151 -11.24 4.77 -16.37
N GLU A 152 -10.70 5.69 -15.57
CA GLU A 152 -10.97 7.14 -15.67
C GLU A 152 -9.97 7.87 -16.58
N VAL A 153 -8.71 7.41 -16.64
CA VAL A 153 -7.62 8.08 -17.37
C VAL A 153 -7.37 7.39 -18.71
N SER A 154 -7.39 8.17 -19.79
CA SER A 154 -7.15 7.66 -21.16
C SER A 154 -5.72 7.90 -21.66
N ASP A 155 -4.83 8.49 -20.86
CA ASP A 155 -3.43 8.74 -21.23
C ASP A 155 -2.67 7.40 -21.43
N PRO A 156 -2.22 7.05 -22.64
CA PRO A 156 -1.53 5.79 -22.91
C PRO A 156 -0.22 5.64 -22.14
N VAL A 157 0.44 6.75 -21.75
CA VAL A 157 1.65 6.73 -20.91
C VAL A 157 1.30 6.25 -19.50
N CYS A 158 0.17 6.70 -18.94
CA CYS A 158 -0.36 6.17 -17.67
C CYS A 158 -0.58 4.67 -17.75
N HIS A 159 -1.26 4.21 -18.80
CA HIS A 159 -1.49 2.78 -19.02
C HIS A 159 -0.18 1.99 -19.17
N GLN A 160 0.87 2.58 -19.74
CA GLN A 160 2.19 1.96 -19.79
C GLN A 160 2.84 1.86 -18.41
N VAL A 161 2.89 2.95 -17.66
CA VAL A 161 3.42 2.99 -16.28
C VAL A 161 2.74 1.92 -15.43
N PHE A 162 1.40 1.91 -15.41
CA PHE A 162 0.65 0.97 -14.58
C PHE A 162 0.70 -0.47 -15.08
N ARG A 163 1.09 -0.75 -16.35
CA ARG A 163 1.42 -2.13 -16.75
C ARG A 163 2.67 -2.63 -16.03
N HIS A 164 3.67 -1.77 -15.84
CA HIS A 164 4.86 -2.13 -15.09
C HIS A 164 4.54 -2.28 -13.60
N ILE A 165 3.87 -1.30 -12.98
CA ILE A 165 3.43 -1.37 -11.58
C ILE A 165 2.61 -2.65 -11.32
N ASN A 166 1.58 -2.93 -12.13
CA ASN A 166 0.77 -4.15 -11.97
C ASN A 166 1.57 -5.45 -12.10
N SER A 167 2.62 -5.45 -12.91
CA SER A 167 3.54 -6.60 -13.05
C SER A 167 4.31 -6.82 -11.74
N ASP A 168 4.74 -5.74 -11.09
CA ASP A 168 5.45 -5.74 -9.82
C ASP A 168 4.52 -6.17 -8.68
N GLU A 169 3.35 -5.53 -8.54
CA GLU A 169 2.30 -5.86 -7.56
C GLU A 169 1.88 -7.33 -7.59
N SER A 170 1.80 -7.92 -8.80
CA SER A 170 1.48 -9.34 -8.95
C SER A 170 2.53 -10.24 -8.31
N ARG A 171 3.82 -9.83 -8.33
CA ARG A 171 4.91 -10.55 -7.69
C ARG A 171 4.95 -10.30 -6.19
N HIS A 172 4.68 -9.06 -5.75
CA HIS A 172 4.57 -8.70 -4.33
C HIS A 172 3.53 -9.58 -3.64
N ILE A 173 2.30 -9.57 -4.15
CA ILE A 173 1.18 -10.36 -3.62
C ILE A 173 1.55 -11.85 -3.57
N THR A 174 2.18 -12.37 -4.62
CA THR A 174 2.57 -13.79 -4.67
C THR A 174 3.58 -14.11 -3.56
N ALA A 175 4.68 -13.38 -3.49
CA ALA A 175 5.70 -13.56 -2.47
C ALA A 175 5.13 -13.41 -1.06
N ASP A 176 4.29 -12.41 -0.83
CA ASP A 176 3.73 -12.11 0.47
C ASP A 176 2.86 -13.24 1.01
N PHE A 177 2.00 -13.83 0.18
CA PHE A 177 1.21 -14.98 0.60
C PHE A 177 2.06 -16.24 0.81
N GLU A 178 3.12 -16.45 0.02
CA GLU A 178 4.06 -17.55 0.23
C GLU A 178 4.86 -17.39 1.53
N VAL A 179 5.30 -16.17 1.84
CA VAL A 179 5.95 -15.85 3.11
C VAL A 179 4.98 -16.00 4.28
N LEU A 180 3.72 -15.58 4.12
CA LEU A 180 2.69 -15.75 5.14
C LEU A 180 2.46 -17.24 5.44
N GLU A 181 2.44 -18.10 4.42
CA GLU A 181 2.40 -19.55 4.62
C GLU A 181 3.63 -20.06 5.37
N LEU A 182 4.84 -19.66 4.94
CA LEU A 182 6.09 -20.06 5.57
C LEU A 182 6.10 -19.68 7.07
N ILE A 183 5.65 -18.47 7.41
CA ILE A 183 5.51 -18.01 8.78
C ILE A 183 4.54 -18.91 9.55
N GLY A 184 3.38 -19.20 8.96
CA GLY A 184 2.36 -20.06 9.56
C GLY A 184 2.84 -21.51 9.77
N ALA A 185 3.74 -21.99 8.92
CA ALA A 185 4.32 -23.32 9.00
C ALA A 185 5.31 -23.46 10.18
N GLY A 186 5.78 -22.33 10.72
CA GLY A 186 6.69 -22.26 11.84
C GLY A 186 6.16 -22.87 13.16
N SER A 187 7.02 -22.84 14.18
CA SER A 187 6.70 -23.38 15.49
C SER A 187 5.56 -22.61 16.17
N THR A 188 4.65 -23.33 16.82
CA THR A 188 3.49 -22.73 17.51
C THR A 188 3.92 -21.74 18.60
N HIS A 189 5.04 -22.00 19.30
CA HIS A 189 5.58 -21.08 20.29
C HIS A 189 5.96 -19.72 19.66
N LYS A 190 6.62 -19.72 18.50
CA LYS A 190 6.99 -18.47 17.80
C LYS A 190 5.74 -17.70 17.36
N LEU A 191 4.74 -18.39 16.82
CA LEU A 191 3.46 -17.77 16.44
C LEU A 191 2.75 -17.15 17.65
N LEU A 192 2.78 -17.82 18.80
CA LEU A 192 2.20 -17.30 20.04
C LEU A 192 2.94 -16.06 20.55
N THR A 193 4.28 -16.08 20.57
CA THR A 193 5.08 -14.92 21.02
C THR A 193 4.86 -13.70 20.13
N GLU A 194 4.79 -13.90 18.81
CA GLU A 194 4.47 -12.83 17.85
C GLU A 194 3.06 -12.29 18.07
N SER A 195 2.09 -13.18 18.29
CA SER A 195 0.69 -12.80 18.54
C SER A 195 0.52 -11.97 19.83
N ILE A 196 1.26 -12.32 20.89
CA ILE A 196 1.31 -11.51 22.12
C ILE A 196 1.96 -10.16 21.84
N GLY A 197 3.01 -10.13 21.00
CA GLY A 197 3.63 -8.90 20.52
C GLY A 197 2.63 -7.95 19.85
N SER A 198 1.62 -8.48 19.15
CA SER A 198 0.58 -7.67 18.49
C SER A 198 -0.38 -6.99 19.47
N LEU A 199 -0.40 -7.41 20.74
CA LEU A 199 -1.19 -6.78 21.79
C LEU A 199 -0.46 -5.60 22.45
N ARG A 200 0.78 -5.30 22.05
CA ARG A 200 1.50 -4.11 22.53
C ARG A 200 0.65 -2.86 22.28
N PRO A 201 0.51 -1.95 23.27
CA PRO A 201 -0.35 -0.78 23.15
C PRO A 201 -0.07 0.06 21.90
N GLN A 202 1.19 0.17 21.51
CA GLN A 202 1.63 0.94 20.34
C GLN A 202 1.14 0.33 19.03
N VAL A 203 1.17 -1.02 18.93
CA VAL A 203 0.69 -1.76 17.75
C VAL A 203 -0.83 -1.67 17.65
N VAL A 204 -1.52 -1.90 18.77
CA VAL A 204 -2.99 -1.79 18.83
C VAL A 204 -3.44 -0.36 18.52
N LEU A 205 -2.76 0.64 19.08
CA LEU A 205 -3.03 2.04 18.80
C LEU A 205 -2.77 2.36 17.32
N GLY A 206 -1.68 1.86 16.72
CA GLY A 206 -1.44 2.00 15.28
C GLY A 206 -2.57 1.40 14.43
N LEU A 207 -2.95 0.15 14.70
CA LEU A 207 -4.03 -0.54 13.99
C LEU A 207 -5.40 0.16 14.15
N ILE A 208 -5.72 0.72 15.32
CA ILE A 208 -7.03 1.30 15.58
C ILE A 208 -7.07 2.80 15.25
N VAL A 209 -6.06 3.57 15.65
CA VAL A 209 -6.06 5.03 15.53
C VAL A 209 -5.61 5.49 14.15
N VAL A 210 -4.84 4.66 13.45
CA VAL A 210 -4.24 5.05 12.18
C VAL A 210 -4.81 4.25 11.02
N PHE A 211 -4.78 2.93 11.13
CA PHE A 211 -5.19 2.07 10.01
C PHE A 211 -6.70 2.13 9.74
N VAL A 212 -7.54 2.11 10.80
CA VAL A 212 -9.01 2.25 10.64
C VAL A 212 -9.38 3.55 9.89
N PRO A 213 -9.00 4.76 10.35
CA PRO A 213 -9.40 5.97 9.64
C PRO A 213 -8.74 6.12 8.27
N LEU A 214 -7.51 5.62 8.07
CA LEU A 214 -6.85 5.60 6.76
C LEU A 214 -7.70 4.85 5.72
N ILE A 215 -7.98 3.57 5.98
CA ILE A 215 -8.68 2.72 5.01
C ILE A 215 -10.10 3.22 4.76
N ASN A 216 -10.80 3.66 5.81
CA ASN A 216 -12.16 4.19 5.65
C ASN A 216 -12.17 5.51 4.87
N LYS A 217 -11.18 6.39 5.08
CA LYS A 217 -11.05 7.63 4.31
C LYS A 217 -10.70 7.35 2.85
N MET A 218 -9.80 6.41 2.58
CA MET A 218 -9.47 5.98 1.21
C MET A 218 -10.72 5.46 0.51
N ARG A 219 -11.46 4.56 1.15
CA ARG A 219 -12.77 4.09 0.67
C ARG A 219 -13.71 5.25 0.36
N ASP A 220 -13.90 6.19 1.29
CA ASP A 220 -14.81 7.32 1.10
C ASP A 220 -14.37 8.23 -0.07
N ASN A 221 -13.07 8.49 -0.21
CA ASN A 221 -12.52 9.26 -1.33
C ASN A 221 -12.81 8.56 -2.66
N ILE A 222 -12.52 7.27 -2.73
CA ILE A 222 -12.73 6.43 -3.91
C ILE A 222 -14.21 6.40 -4.34
N VAL A 223 -15.13 6.21 -3.37
CA VAL A 223 -16.58 6.21 -3.63
C VAL A 223 -17.04 7.58 -4.09
N ALA A 224 -16.54 8.66 -3.48
CA ALA A 224 -16.87 10.03 -3.87
C ALA A 224 -16.43 10.35 -5.32
N MET A 225 -15.38 9.70 -5.83
CA MET A 225 -14.94 9.88 -7.21
C MET A 225 -15.68 9.00 -8.22
N GLY A 226 -16.61 8.15 -7.77
CA GLY A 226 -17.48 7.35 -8.63
C GLY A 226 -17.13 5.86 -8.74
N LEU A 227 -16.13 5.37 -7.99
CA LEU A 227 -15.80 3.95 -8.01
C LEU A 227 -16.91 3.12 -7.35
N PRO A 228 -17.42 2.06 -8.01
CA PRO A 228 -18.43 1.19 -7.42
C PRO A 228 -17.88 0.42 -6.21
N GLU A 229 -18.52 0.52 -5.04
CA GLU A 229 -18.10 -0.16 -3.80
C GLU A 229 -17.77 -1.66 -3.97
N LYS A 230 -18.39 -2.30 -4.95
CA LYS A 230 -18.11 -3.69 -5.37
C LYS A 230 -16.65 -3.95 -5.74
N LYS A 231 -15.93 -2.98 -6.33
CA LYS A 231 -14.50 -3.15 -6.65
C LYS A 231 -13.65 -3.26 -5.39
N LEU A 232 -13.94 -2.43 -4.37
CA LEU A 232 -13.30 -2.54 -3.05
C LEU A 232 -13.64 -3.87 -2.36
N TYR A 233 -14.89 -4.34 -2.49
CA TYR A 233 -15.28 -5.67 -2.01
C TYR A 233 -14.48 -6.80 -2.68
N ASN A 234 -14.29 -6.73 -4.00
CA ASN A 234 -13.52 -7.74 -4.73
C ASN A 234 -12.06 -7.76 -4.28
N ALA A 235 -11.49 -6.58 -3.99
CA ALA A 235 -10.13 -6.43 -3.47
C ALA A 235 -9.95 -7.12 -2.10
N VAL A 236 -10.83 -6.85 -1.14
CA VAL A 236 -10.83 -7.53 0.18
C VAL A 236 -11.12 -9.02 0.07
N LYS A 237 -12.03 -9.40 -0.85
CA LYS A 237 -12.33 -10.81 -1.12
C LYS A 237 -11.10 -11.54 -1.67
N ARG A 238 -10.26 -10.88 -2.48
CA ARG A 238 -9.00 -11.45 -2.98
C ARG A 238 -8.07 -11.83 -1.83
N PHE A 239 -7.85 -10.92 -0.87
CA PHE A 239 -7.05 -11.21 0.33
C PHE A 239 -7.54 -12.45 1.08
N SER A 240 -8.85 -12.50 1.36
CA SER A 240 -9.49 -13.64 2.04
C SER A 240 -9.40 -14.96 1.25
N THR A 241 -9.44 -14.87 -0.08
CA THR A 241 -9.45 -16.03 -0.98
C THR A 241 -8.05 -16.61 -1.12
N ILE A 242 -7.04 -15.77 -1.36
CA ILE A 242 -5.65 -16.23 -1.52
C ILE A 242 -5.12 -16.75 -0.19
N GLY A 243 -5.21 -15.96 0.89
CA GLY A 243 -4.78 -16.39 2.21
C GLY A 243 -5.59 -17.59 2.75
N GLY A 244 -6.84 -17.76 2.30
CA GLY A 244 -7.68 -18.91 2.66
C GLY A 244 -7.26 -20.23 2.00
N ARG A 245 -6.48 -20.19 0.92
CA ARG A 245 -5.94 -21.39 0.24
C ARG A 245 -4.75 -21.98 0.97
N GLY A 246 -3.99 -21.16 1.70
CA GLY A 246 -2.88 -21.60 2.54
C GLY A 246 -3.32 -22.61 3.60
N GLU A 247 -2.56 -23.70 3.72
CA GLU A 247 -2.70 -24.70 4.78
C GLU A 247 -2.32 -24.08 6.14
N PHE A 248 -1.21 -23.36 6.17
CA PHE A 248 -0.59 -22.83 7.38
C PHE A 248 -0.93 -21.37 7.67
N THR A 249 -1.31 -20.57 6.68
CA THR A 249 -1.77 -19.19 6.84
C THR A 249 -2.90 -19.09 7.87
N LYS A 250 -3.78 -20.10 7.90
CA LYS A 250 -4.89 -20.23 8.86
C LYS A 250 -4.44 -20.37 10.32
N ARG A 251 -3.16 -20.66 10.59
CA ARG A 251 -2.61 -20.74 11.95
C ARG A 251 -2.23 -19.36 12.50
N ILE A 252 -2.21 -18.31 11.67
CA ILE A 252 -1.77 -16.97 12.06
C ILE A 252 -2.97 -16.19 12.61
N PRO A 253 -2.99 -15.81 13.91
CA PRO A 253 -4.11 -15.05 14.47
C PRO A 253 -4.32 -13.68 13.84
N ALA A 254 -3.22 -12.98 13.51
CA ALA A 254 -3.26 -11.67 12.85
C ALA A 254 -4.04 -11.73 11.52
N TYR A 255 -3.89 -12.82 10.74
CA TYR A 255 -4.63 -13.03 9.50
C TYR A 255 -6.15 -13.04 9.72
N HIS A 256 -6.64 -13.75 10.74
CA HIS A 256 -8.07 -13.79 11.01
C HIS A 256 -8.62 -12.46 11.50
N VAL A 257 -7.87 -11.75 12.35
CA VAL A 257 -8.26 -10.42 12.84
C VAL A 257 -8.37 -9.44 11.68
N LEU A 258 -7.35 -9.36 10.83
CA LEU A 258 -7.34 -8.45 9.68
C LEU A 258 -8.35 -8.85 8.62
N LYS A 259 -8.55 -10.15 8.38
CA LYS A 259 -9.62 -10.65 7.49
C LYS A 259 -11.01 -10.22 7.97
N ALA A 260 -11.30 -10.36 9.27
CA ALA A 260 -12.56 -9.94 9.85
C ALA A 260 -12.71 -8.41 9.77
N GLN A 261 -11.66 -7.66 10.07
CA GLN A 261 -11.65 -6.20 9.97
C GLN A 261 -11.91 -5.73 8.53
N ALA A 262 -11.24 -6.31 7.55
CA ALA A 262 -11.43 -5.97 6.15
C ALA A 262 -12.88 -6.25 5.69
N ALA A 263 -13.49 -7.36 6.13
CA ALA A 263 -14.89 -7.63 5.85
C ALA A 263 -15.83 -6.57 6.45
N MET A 264 -15.57 -6.12 7.69
CA MET A 264 -16.35 -5.06 8.35
C MET A 264 -16.22 -3.70 7.64
N ILE A 265 -15.04 -3.38 7.09
CA ILE A 265 -14.76 -2.11 6.40
C ILE A 265 -15.54 -1.99 5.07
N VAL A 266 -15.78 -3.12 4.40
CA VAL A 266 -16.45 -3.13 3.11
C VAL A 266 -17.97 -3.11 3.27
N ASP A 267 -18.49 -3.74 4.32
CA ASP A 267 -19.93 -3.75 4.59
C ASP A 267 -20.38 -2.48 5.30
N ARG A 268 -20.92 -1.53 4.53
CA ARG A 268 -21.49 -0.27 5.07
C ARG A 268 -22.61 -0.45 6.08
N SER A 269 -23.34 -1.56 6.02
CA SER A 269 -24.42 -1.83 6.97
C SER A 269 -23.88 -2.26 8.34
N HIS A 270 -22.59 -2.60 8.41
CA HIS A 270 -21.97 -3.07 9.62
C HIS A 270 -21.85 -1.96 10.67
N VAL A 271 -22.17 -2.30 11.93
CA VAL A 271 -22.23 -1.35 13.06
C VAL A 271 -20.87 -0.70 13.37
N TYR A 272 -19.78 -1.33 12.89
CA TYR A 272 -18.40 -0.83 12.93
C TYR A 272 -18.27 0.59 12.37
N HIS A 273 -18.94 0.91 11.26
CA HIS A 273 -18.84 2.25 10.66
C HIS A 273 -19.41 3.31 11.61
N ARG A 274 -20.61 3.06 12.14
CA ARG A 274 -21.29 4.01 13.03
C ARG A 274 -20.57 4.16 14.37
N LEU A 275 -20.05 3.07 14.95
CA LEU A 275 -19.53 3.05 16.32
C LEU A 275 -18.04 3.35 16.42
N LEU A 276 -17.26 3.07 15.37
CA LEU A 276 -15.81 3.19 15.42
C LEU A 276 -15.27 3.99 14.23
N ALA A 277 -15.51 3.54 13.00
CA ALA A 277 -14.81 4.10 11.84
C ALA A 277 -15.14 5.58 11.58
N ASP A 278 -16.42 5.92 11.45
CA ASP A 278 -16.84 7.29 11.12
C ASP A 278 -16.51 8.28 12.25
N PRO A 279 -16.71 7.96 13.55
CA PRO A 279 -16.22 8.78 14.64
C PRO A 279 -14.71 8.98 14.59
N MET A 280 -13.92 7.92 14.36
CA MET A 280 -12.47 8.01 14.29
C MET A 280 -12.01 8.90 13.14
N VAL A 281 -12.57 8.74 11.93
CA VAL A 281 -12.27 9.61 10.78
C VAL A 281 -12.61 11.08 11.08
N LYS A 282 -13.70 11.35 11.82
CA LYS A 282 -14.04 12.72 12.23
C LYS A 282 -13.03 13.28 13.23
N VAL A 283 -12.61 12.48 14.21
CA VAL A 283 -11.65 12.89 15.24
C VAL A 283 -10.27 13.12 14.63
N THR A 284 -9.77 12.22 13.79
CA THR A 284 -8.43 12.36 13.19
C THR A 284 -8.34 13.58 12.26
N ARG A 285 -9.43 13.99 11.61
CA ARG A 285 -9.49 15.24 10.83
C ARG A 285 -9.25 16.50 11.66
N LEU A 286 -9.47 16.45 12.98
CA LEU A 286 -9.23 17.58 13.86
C LEU A 286 -7.76 17.70 14.29
N ILE A 287 -6.92 16.70 14.01
CA ILE A 287 -5.50 16.72 14.35
C ILE A 287 -4.82 17.80 13.49
N PRO A 288 -4.24 18.86 14.08
CA PRO A 288 -3.53 19.88 13.32
C PRO A 288 -2.33 19.27 12.62
N ALA A 289 -2.19 19.50 11.31
CA ALA A 289 -1.08 18.98 10.51
C ALA A 289 0.31 19.33 11.11
N ARG A 290 0.42 20.49 11.77
CA ARG A 290 1.65 20.92 12.45
C ARG A 290 2.13 19.95 13.56
N LEU A 291 1.22 19.21 14.19
CA LEU A 291 1.57 18.23 15.24
C LEU A 291 2.18 16.95 14.67
N LEU A 292 1.97 16.67 13.38
CA LEU A 292 2.53 15.48 12.72
C LEU A 292 3.94 15.73 12.18
N GLY A 293 4.44 16.96 12.24
CA GLY A 293 5.75 17.34 11.73
C GLY A 293 5.81 17.39 10.20
N LYS A 294 7.03 17.55 9.67
CA LYS A 294 7.28 17.40 8.22
C LYS A 294 7.26 15.91 7.86
N PRO A 295 6.91 15.55 6.62
CA PRO A 295 7.26 14.23 6.08
C PRO A 295 8.77 14.05 6.27
N GLN A 296 9.16 12.93 6.86
CA GLN A 296 10.49 12.76 7.46
C GLN A 296 11.58 12.39 6.41
N SER A 297 12.79 12.11 6.89
CA SER A 297 14.08 12.01 6.17
C SER A 297 14.20 11.00 5.02
N TRP A 298 13.26 10.07 4.83
CA TRP A 298 13.27 9.12 3.70
C TRP A 298 12.51 9.62 2.46
N THR A 299 12.00 10.85 2.51
CA THR A 299 11.34 11.50 1.36
C THR A 299 12.32 12.19 0.43
N GLU A 300 13.61 12.29 0.83
CA GLU A 300 14.68 12.93 0.06
C GLU A 300 15.08 12.12 -1.19
N GLU A 301 14.72 10.85 -1.28
CA GLU A 301 15.00 9.96 -2.42
C GLU A 301 13.88 10.01 -3.50
N ILE A 302 12.74 10.66 -3.22
CA ILE A 302 11.61 10.73 -4.14
C ILE A 302 11.85 11.87 -5.13
N THR A 303 11.75 11.56 -6.42
CA THR A 303 11.90 12.53 -7.49
C THR A 303 10.94 12.25 -8.64
N HIS A 304 10.44 13.31 -9.26
CA HIS A 304 9.65 13.22 -10.47
C HIS A 304 10.55 13.06 -11.71
N GLU A 305 11.87 13.18 -11.56
CA GLU A 305 12.81 13.05 -12.65
C GLU A 305 12.91 11.58 -13.09
N PRO A 306 12.78 11.29 -14.39
CA PRO A 306 12.88 9.93 -14.92
C PRO A 306 14.34 9.49 -14.94
N VAL A 307 14.87 9.13 -13.77
CA VAL A 307 16.25 8.65 -13.60
C VAL A 307 16.33 7.13 -13.73
N ALA A 308 17.49 6.65 -14.20
CA ALA A 308 17.82 5.24 -14.13
C ALA A 308 17.84 4.79 -12.66
N SER A 309 17.07 3.76 -12.33
CA SER A 309 16.86 3.21 -10.99
C SER A 309 17.24 1.74 -10.98
#